data_AF-A0AAD8LK99-F1
#
_entry.id   AF-A0AAD8LK99-F1
#
_cell.length_a   1.000
_cell.length_b   1.000
_cell.length_c   1.000
_cell.angle_alpha   90.00
_cell.angle_beta   90.00
_cell.angle_gamma   90.00
#
_symmetry.space_group_name_H-M   'P 1'
#
loop_
_entity.id
_entity.type
_entity.pdbx_description
1 polymer ?
#
loop_
_entity_poly.entity_id
_entity_poly.type
_entity_poly.pdbx_seq_one_letter_code
_entity_poly.pdbx_strand_id
1 'polypeptide(L)'
;MIASKYVASSVFRCRNACRRLYCRRFSTNATTPQSETFEPVDHKELILWQLKLSSYIAGAAVSIYGAYVVVSSGFQLERSRRKFSLHWNKLFYGDELPRKVQALLNSRFNACLSQESLSYLSAYFIKFDNVKENGVRRRDITLFLESVGVPTDNPFVERFIQDGAGESKEHRLVSGCSLQEFTDLLEALVLHDRLQGNSKLEERIVDKLKEFVRSEVCFNVVFNIAQENDLWLRSTTFRLSNPFVSGAAKSLSSELSKYIKQDIDAAKLQDLQEDLERNYRLRDKLKQLSRSRRLSEAETRRLNNINSEIEMLEEEVGKQKHTSNLLWFM
;
A
#
# COMPACT_ATOMS: atom_id res chain seq x y z
N MET A 1 30.14 -23.63 -14.95
CA MET A 1 31.60 -23.43 -14.82
C MET A 1 31.82 -21.95 -14.47
N ILE A 2 31.79 -21.61 -13.18
CA ILE A 2 32.90 -21.60 -12.20
C ILE A 2 33.88 -20.43 -12.43
N ALA A 3 33.82 -19.47 -11.50
CA ALA A 3 34.90 -18.66 -10.88
C ALA A 3 34.30 -17.27 -10.54
N SER A 4 33.87 -16.92 -9.32
CA SER A 4 34.48 -17.01 -7.98
C SER A 4 35.87 -16.35 -7.89
N LYS A 5 35.88 -15.07 -7.52
CA LYS A 5 36.98 -14.34 -6.84
C LYS A 5 36.31 -13.26 -5.97
N TYR A 6 36.09 -13.51 -4.67
CA TYR A 6 37.00 -13.21 -3.56
C TYR A 6 37.68 -11.83 -3.64
N VAL A 7 37.19 -10.88 -2.85
CA VAL A 7 37.99 -9.78 -2.30
C VAL A 7 37.80 -9.76 -0.79
N ALA A 8 38.91 -10.06 -0.12
CA ALA A 8 39.18 -10.08 1.31
C ALA A 8 38.89 -8.70 1.94
N SER A 9 38.18 -8.66 3.08
CA SER A 9 38.76 -8.70 4.43
C SER A 9 39.80 -7.61 4.68
N SER A 10 39.32 -6.41 5.00
CA SER A 10 40.10 -5.38 5.70
C SER A 10 39.67 -5.33 7.16
N VAL A 11 40.47 -6.04 7.94
CA VAL A 11 40.58 -5.99 9.40
C VAL A 11 40.87 -4.55 9.84
N PHE A 12 39.98 -3.92 10.62
CA PHE A 12 40.35 -2.75 11.43
C PHE A 12 40.12 -3.05 12.91
N ARG A 13 41.21 -3.52 13.54
CA ARG A 13 41.44 -3.44 14.99
C ARG A 13 41.63 -1.97 15.35
N CYS A 14 40.75 -1.40 16.16
CA CYS A 14 41.07 -0.23 16.99
C CYS A 14 40.80 -0.59 18.45
N ARG A 15 41.70 -1.39 19.01
CA ARG A 15 41.89 -1.58 20.45
C ARG A 15 43.22 -0.93 20.81
N ASN A 16 43.21 -0.16 21.89
CA ASN A 16 44.37 0.26 22.69
C ASN A 16 45.26 1.38 22.14
N ALA A 17 44.85 2.64 22.37
CA ALA A 17 45.77 3.76 22.47
C ALA A 17 45.24 4.80 23.46
N CYS A 18 45.29 4.50 24.77
CA CYS A 18 45.28 5.53 25.81
C CYS A 18 45.80 4.97 27.14
N ARG A 19 47.12 4.82 27.27
CA ARG A 19 47.84 4.64 28.53
C ARG A 19 49.18 5.37 28.41
N ARG A 20 49.58 6.06 29.50
CA ARG A 20 50.71 7.00 29.67
C ARG A 20 50.25 8.44 29.35
N LEU A 21 50.17 9.40 30.28
CA LEU A 21 50.90 9.65 31.52
C LEU A 21 50.01 10.50 32.45
N TYR A 22 49.86 10.10 33.71
CA TYR A 22 49.85 11.02 34.86
C TYR A 22 50.13 10.20 36.12
N CYS A 23 51.43 10.06 36.42
CA CYS A 23 51.87 9.72 37.77
C CYS A 23 51.70 10.98 38.63
N ARG A 24 50.66 11.03 39.45
CA ARG A 24 50.66 11.85 40.66
C ARG A 24 50.60 10.91 41.86
N ARG A 25 51.76 10.76 42.50
CA ARG A 25 51.92 10.29 43.87
C ARG A 25 50.88 11.01 44.75
N PHE A 26 50.03 10.25 45.41
CA PHE A 26 49.46 10.66 46.68
C PHE A 26 49.85 9.67 47.76
N SER A 27 50.27 10.28 48.86
CA SER A 27 50.87 9.72 50.05
C SER A 27 49.95 8.71 50.73
N THR A 28 50.57 7.60 51.14
CA THR A 28 50.03 6.62 52.08
C THR A 28 49.89 7.25 53.47
N ASN A 29 48.68 7.63 53.84
CA ASN A 29 48.30 7.67 55.24
C ASN A 29 47.42 6.45 55.50
N ALA A 30 48.02 5.49 56.20
CA ALA A 30 47.33 4.34 56.75
C ALA A 30 46.33 4.84 57.80
N THR A 31 45.05 4.76 57.47
CA THR A 31 43.97 4.85 58.44
C THR A 31 43.27 3.50 58.45
N THR A 32 43.30 2.91 59.64
CA THR A 32 42.65 1.70 60.14
C THR A 32 41.30 1.37 59.49
N PRO A 33 40.99 0.07 59.29
CA PRO A 33 39.76 -0.37 58.64
C PRO A 33 38.58 -0.14 59.59
N GLN A 34 37.81 0.92 59.37
CA GLN A 34 36.45 0.97 59.87
C GLN A 34 35.61 0.09 58.95
N SER A 35 34.96 -0.90 59.57
CA SER A 35 33.93 -1.71 58.95
C SER A 35 32.82 -0.80 58.44
N GLU A 36 32.90 -0.41 57.18
CA GLU A 36 31.75 0.11 56.46
C GLU A 36 30.74 -1.03 56.39
N THR A 37 29.75 -0.95 57.26
CA THR A 37 28.45 -1.59 57.11
C THR A 37 28.01 -1.31 55.67
N PHE A 38 28.16 -2.32 54.81
CA PHE A 38 27.49 -2.37 53.52
C PHE A 38 26.00 -2.29 53.80
N GLU A 39 25.46 -1.07 53.81
CA GLU A 39 24.02 -0.90 53.73
C GLU A 39 23.56 -1.61 52.46
N PRO A 40 22.53 -2.47 52.54
CA PRO A 40 22.02 -3.15 51.37
C PRO A 40 21.50 -2.07 50.41
N VAL A 41 22.26 -1.79 49.36
CA VAL A 41 21.82 -0.94 48.25
C VAL A 41 20.46 -1.45 47.84
N ASP A 42 19.44 -0.62 48.03
CA ASP A 42 18.05 -0.99 47.87
C ASP A 42 17.84 -1.42 46.41
N HIS A 43 17.80 -2.73 46.18
CA HIS A 43 17.72 -3.34 44.85
C HIS A 43 16.57 -2.75 44.02
N LYS A 44 15.53 -2.21 44.67
CA LYS A 44 14.41 -1.53 44.03
C LYS A 44 14.82 -0.25 43.32
N GLU A 45 15.70 0.56 43.91
CA GLU A 45 16.16 1.81 43.29
C GLU A 45 17.03 1.53 42.05
N LEU A 46 17.86 0.50 42.10
CA LEU A 46 18.68 0.07 40.97
C LEU A 46 17.80 -0.38 39.79
N ILE A 47 16.76 -1.19 40.06
CA ILE A 47 15.82 -1.68 39.04
C ILE A 47 15.03 -0.51 38.43
N LEU A 48 14.56 0.44 39.26
CA LEU A 48 13.85 1.62 38.78
C LEU A 48 14.73 2.50 37.89
N TRP A 49 16.01 2.66 38.23
CA TRP A 49 16.95 3.41 37.42
C TRP A 49 17.25 2.71 36.08
N GLN A 50 17.43 1.39 36.09
CA GLN A 50 17.59 0.59 34.87
C GLN A 50 16.37 0.67 33.96
N LEU A 51 15.15 0.60 34.51
CA LEU A 51 13.91 0.76 33.74
C LEU A 51 13.83 2.16 33.11
N LYS A 52 14.10 3.22 33.88
CA LYS A 52 14.15 4.59 33.34
C LYS A 52 15.15 4.70 32.20
N LEU A 53 16.37 4.22 32.39
CA LEU A 53 17.41 4.27 31.35
C LEU A 53 16.99 3.49 30.09
N SER A 54 16.42 2.30 30.24
CA SER A 54 15.92 1.50 29.11
C SER A 54 14.81 2.21 28.35
N SER A 55 13.89 2.90 29.04
CA SER A 55 12.81 3.66 28.41
C SER A 55 13.34 4.84 27.58
N TYR A 56 14.38 5.54 28.06
CA TYR A 56 15.02 6.63 27.33
C TYR A 56 15.75 6.12 26.08
N ILE A 57 16.49 5.02 26.20
CA ILE A 57 17.19 4.41 25.07
C ILE A 57 16.19 3.90 24.03
N ALA A 58 15.14 3.21 24.45
CA ALA A 58 14.08 2.73 23.57
C ALA A 58 13.35 3.90 22.87
N GLY A 59 13.03 4.96 23.62
CA GLY A 59 12.41 6.17 23.07
C GLY A 59 13.28 6.85 22.02
N ALA A 60 14.58 7.00 22.28
CA ALA A 60 15.54 7.55 21.32
C ALA A 60 15.66 6.69 20.07
N ALA A 61 15.73 5.36 20.22
CA ALA A 61 15.81 4.44 19.10
C ALA A 61 14.55 4.49 18.21
N VAL A 62 13.35 4.49 18.82
CA VAL A 62 12.07 4.61 18.10
C VAL A 62 11.98 5.95 17.37
N SER A 63 12.42 7.04 18.00
CA SER A 63 12.43 8.38 17.39
C SER A 63 13.36 8.48 16.18
N ILE A 64 14.62 8.02 16.33
CA ILE A 64 15.60 7.99 15.23
C ILE A 64 15.09 7.13 14.08
N TYR A 65 14.53 5.96 14.39
CA TYR A 65 13.98 5.07 13.40
C TYR A 65 12.75 5.68 12.68
N GLY A 66 11.84 6.31 13.42
CA GLY A 66 10.70 7.03 12.85
C GLY A 66 11.15 8.12 11.88
N ALA A 67 12.15 8.92 12.28
CA ALA A 67 12.75 9.94 11.41
C ALA A 67 13.36 9.33 10.14
N TYR A 68 14.12 8.24 10.27
CA TYR A 68 14.68 7.51 9.12
C TYR A 68 13.60 7.01 8.15
N VAL A 69 12.49 6.44 8.66
CA VAL A 69 11.39 5.96 7.83
C VAL A 69 10.70 7.09 7.07
N VAL A 70 10.52 8.25 7.70
CA VAL A 70 9.93 9.44 7.05
C VAL A 70 10.84 9.98 5.95
N VAL A 71 12.14 10.14 6.24
CA VAL A 71 13.13 10.65 5.26
C VAL A 71 13.27 9.68 4.08
N SER A 72 13.41 8.39 4.34
CA SER A 72 13.48 7.35 3.28
C SER A 72 12.18 7.16 2.50
N SER A 73 11.08 7.78 2.94
CA SER A 73 9.79 7.79 2.24
C SER A 73 9.52 9.10 1.51
N GLY A 74 10.50 10.00 1.43
CA GLY A 74 10.34 11.28 0.73
C GLY A 74 9.31 12.19 1.39
N PHE A 75 9.21 12.15 2.73
CA PHE A 75 8.26 12.96 3.52
C PHE A 75 6.76 12.71 3.25
N GLN A 76 6.41 11.63 2.53
CA GLN A 76 5.02 11.23 2.36
C GLN A 76 4.49 10.45 3.57
N LEU A 77 3.53 11.01 4.31
CA LEU A 77 3.00 10.43 5.56
C LEU A 77 2.31 9.07 5.35
N GLU A 78 1.50 8.92 4.30
CA GLU A 78 0.82 7.64 4.03
C GLU A 78 1.81 6.52 3.72
N ARG A 79 2.83 6.82 2.91
CA ARG A 79 3.90 5.87 2.57
C ARG A 79 4.71 5.48 3.80
N SER A 80 5.00 6.46 4.66
CA SER A 80 5.68 6.25 5.94
C SER A 80 4.85 5.36 6.86
N ARG A 81 3.54 5.59 6.99
CA ARG A 81 2.61 4.77 7.77
C ARG A 81 2.56 3.33 7.25
N ARG A 82 2.45 3.14 5.93
CA ARG A 82 2.44 1.81 5.32
C ARG A 82 3.76 1.08 5.60
N LYS A 83 4.92 1.69 5.31
CA LYS A 83 6.25 1.09 5.60
C LYS A 83 6.44 0.78 7.09
N PHE A 84 5.97 1.66 7.98
CA PHE A 84 6.06 1.45 9.42
C PHE A 84 5.24 0.24 9.86
N SER A 85 3.97 0.17 9.44
CA SER A 85 3.09 -0.98 9.70
C SER A 85 3.70 -2.29 9.20
N LEU A 86 4.40 -2.25 8.07
CA LEU A 86 5.03 -3.43 7.49
C LEU A 86 6.30 -3.86 8.19
N HIS A 87 7.18 -2.93 8.55
CA HIS A 87 8.36 -3.28 9.33
C HIS A 87 7.96 -3.77 10.72
N TRP A 88 6.89 -3.21 11.29
CA TRP A 88 6.27 -3.70 12.52
C TRP A 88 5.74 -5.13 12.33
N ASN A 89 4.91 -5.35 11.31
CA ASN A 89 4.37 -6.68 11.03
C ASN A 89 5.47 -7.69 10.67
N LYS A 90 6.52 -7.28 9.98
CA LYS A 90 7.70 -8.10 9.68
C LYS A 90 8.43 -8.56 10.94
N LEU A 91 8.53 -7.68 11.94
CA LEU A 91 9.16 -7.97 13.23
C LEU A 91 8.38 -9.05 14.02
N PHE A 92 7.04 -9.07 13.92
CA PHE A 92 6.18 -9.99 14.68
C PHE A 92 5.75 -11.24 13.89
N TYR A 93 5.61 -11.14 12.58
CA TYR A 93 4.98 -12.16 11.72
C TYR A 93 5.89 -12.70 10.59
N GLY A 94 7.14 -12.24 10.48
CA GLY A 94 8.13 -12.76 9.52
C GLY A 94 8.13 -12.11 8.13
N ASP A 95 9.03 -12.60 7.26
CA ASP A 95 9.42 -11.96 5.99
C ASP A 95 8.46 -12.20 4.80
N GLU A 96 7.46 -13.06 4.95
CA GLU A 96 6.56 -13.46 3.87
C GLU A 96 5.39 -12.48 3.71
N LEU A 97 5.70 -11.28 3.21
CA LEU A 97 4.65 -10.39 2.71
C LEU A 97 4.05 -10.95 1.43
N PRO A 98 2.70 -10.97 1.29
CA PRO A 98 2.06 -11.31 0.04
C PRO A 98 2.60 -10.44 -1.09
N ARG A 99 2.92 -11.04 -2.25
CA ARG A 99 3.50 -10.34 -3.41
C ARG A 99 2.71 -9.09 -3.82
N LYS A 100 1.38 -9.11 -3.65
CA LYS A 100 0.49 -7.95 -3.87
C LYS A 100 0.86 -6.75 -2.99
N VAL A 101 1.16 -6.99 -1.71
CA VAL A 101 1.53 -5.93 -0.75
C VAL A 101 2.92 -5.39 -1.05
N GLN A 102 3.88 -6.26 -1.42
CA GLN A 102 5.19 -5.82 -1.90
C GLN A 102 5.09 -4.96 -3.17
N ALA A 103 4.26 -5.36 -4.13
CA ALA A 103 4.00 -4.58 -5.34
C ALA A 103 3.36 -3.22 -5.04
N LEU A 104 2.39 -3.16 -4.11
CA LEU A 104 1.78 -1.90 -3.67
C LEU A 104 2.75 -0.97 -2.93
N LEU A 105 3.79 -1.50 -2.28
CA LEU A 105 4.83 -0.70 -1.62
C LEU A 105 5.91 -0.18 -2.56
N ASN A 106 6.20 -1.00 -3.57
CA ASN A 106 7.12 -0.69 -4.64
C ASN A 106 6.47 0.18 -5.71
N SER A 107 5.13 0.21 -5.76
CA SER A 107 4.35 1.17 -6.52
C SER A 107 4.79 2.58 -6.16
N ARG A 108 5.41 3.25 -7.13
CA ARG A 108 5.80 4.67 -7.01
C ARG A 108 4.61 5.60 -7.21
N PHE A 109 3.45 5.06 -7.59
CA PHE A 109 2.25 5.82 -7.90
C PHE A 109 1.54 6.29 -6.63
N ASN A 110 2.05 7.37 -6.05
CA ASN A 110 1.44 8.05 -4.93
C ASN A 110 1.61 9.56 -5.13
N ALA A 111 0.58 10.17 -5.71
CA ALA A 111 0.53 11.60 -5.98
C ALA A 111 -0.59 12.25 -5.16
N CYS A 112 -0.41 13.51 -4.74
CA CYS A 112 -1.38 14.25 -3.94
C CYS A 112 -2.58 14.81 -4.74
N LEU A 113 -2.80 14.32 -5.95
CA LEU A 113 -3.97 14.66 -6.78
C LEU A 113 -5.23 13.94 -6.28
N SER A 114 -6.40 14.47 -6.61
CA SER A 114 -7.66 13.78 -6.33
C SER A 114 -7.71 12.39 -6.97
N GLN A 115 -8.38 11.45 -6.29
CA GLN A 115 -8.55 10.07 -6.79
C GLN A 115 -9.20 10.03 -8.19
N GLU A 116 -10.10 10.99 -8.45
CA GLU A 116 -10.73 11.15 -9.75
C GLU A 116 -9.71 11.54 -10.83
N SER A 117 -8.84 12.52 -10.55
CA SER A 117 -7.76 12.90 -11.46
C SER A 117 -6.84 11.73 -11.77
N LEU A 118 -6.43 10.97 -10.75
CA LEU A 118 -5.54 9.81 -10.91
C LEU A 118 -6.19 8.70 -11.75
N SER A 119 -7.47 8.43 -11.53
CA SER A 119 -8.25 7.47 -12.32
C SER A 119 -8.24 7.87 -13.80
N TYR A 120 -8.67 9.08 -14.12
CA TYR A 120 -8.73 9.54 -15.51
C TYR A 120 -7.36 9.66 -16.17
N LEU A 121 -6.34 10.06 -15.41
CA LEU A 121 -4.95 10.13 -15.89
C LEU A 121 -4.42 8.76 -16.28
N SER A 122 -4.59 7.76 -15.41
CA SER A 122 -4.15 6.38 -15.69
C SER A 122 -4.82 5.85 -16.96
N ALA A 123 -6.10 6.16 -17.12
CA ALA A 123 -6.89 5.70 -18.23
C ALA A 123 -6.55 6.44 -19.55
N TYR A 124 -6.24 7.73 -19.48
CA TYR A 124 -5.66 8.49 -20.58
C TYR A 124 -4.34 7.87 -21.04
N PHE A 125 -3.45 7.52 -20.11
CA PHE A 125 -2.15 6.93 -20.42
C PHE A 125 -2.29 5.56 -21.09
N ILE A 126 -3.13 4.68 -20.52
CA ILE A 126 -3.44 3.37 -21.10
C ILE A 126 -4.02 3.53 -22.51
N LYS A 127 -4.90 4.52 -22.72
CA LYS A 127 -5.47 4.79 -24.05
C LYS A 127 -4.39 5.19 -25.04
N PHE A 128 -3.55 6.17 -24.72
CA PHE A 128 -2.49 6.62 -25.62
C PHE A 128 -1.46 5.54 -25.92
N ASP A 129 -1.11 4.72 -24.93
CA ASP A 129 -0.17 3.61 -25.09
C ASP A 129 -0.72 2.51 -26.02
N ASN A 130 -2.04 2.30 -26.03
CA ASN A 130 -2.68 1.37 -26.97
C ASN A 130 -2.79 1.92 -28.40
N VAL A 131 -2.91 3.25 -28.57
CA VAL A 131 -3.09 3.90 -29.87
C VAL A 131 -1.76 4.17 -30.57
N LYS A 132 -0.70 4.48 -29.82
CA LYS A 132 0.61 4.84 -30.38
C LYS A 132 1.63 3.73 -30.16
N GLU A 133 2.28 3.29 -31.23
CA GLU A 133 3.35 2.27 -31.16
C GLU A 133 4.55 2.70 -30.31
N ASN A 134 4.80 4.00 -30.18
CA ASN A 134 5.92 4.56 -29.42
C ASN A 134 5.51 5.03 -28.00
N GLY A 135 4.33 4.64 -27.53
CA GLY A 135 3.78 5.08 -26.24
C GLY A 135 3.55 6.59 -26.13
N VAL A 136 3.42 7.06 -24.89
CA VAL A 136 3.23 8.49 -24.58
C VAL A 136 4.57 9.22 -24.63
N ARG A 137 4.64 10.29 -25.44
CA ARG A 137 5.84 11.15 -25.52
C ARG A 137 5.68 12.41 -24.68
N ARG A 138 6.79 13.01 -24.26
CA ARG A 138 6.77 14.31 -23.56
C ARG A 138 6.07 15.40 -24.38
N ARG A 139 6.19 15.37 -25.71
CA ARG A 139 5.46 16.26 -26.62
C ARG A 139 3.94 16.16 -26.51
N ASP A 140 3.42 14.94 -26.29
CA ASP A 140 1.98 14.73 -26.16
C ASP A 140 1.45 15.37 -24.88
N ILE A 141 2.22 15.27 -23.81
CA ILE A 141 1.93 15.88 -22.52
C ILE A 141 2.00 17.40 -22.61
N THR A 142 3.00 17.97 -23.30
CA THR A 142 3.07 19.44 -23.48
C THR A 142 1.89 19.97 -24.27
N LEU A 143 1.46 19.26 -25.34
CA LEU A 143 0.28 19.63 -26.11
C LEU A 143 -1.01 19.52 -25.27
N PHE A 144 -1.10 18.50 -24.42
CA PHE A 144 -2.20 18.37 -23.46
C PHE A 144 -2.23 19.57 -22.51
N LEU A 145 -1.09 19.94 -21.91
CA LEU A 145 -1.00 21.06 -20.99
C LEU A 145 -1.37 22.40 -21.63
N GLU A 146 -0.93 22.64 -22.87
CA GLU A 146 -1.34 23.81 -23.66
C GLU A 146 -2.86 23.86 -23.84
N SER A 147 -3.51 22.71 -24.08
CA SER A 147 -4.97 22.63 -24.22
C SER A 147 -5.75 22.93 -22.93
N VAL A 148 -5.10 22.77 -21.77
CA VAL A 148 -5.65 23.14 -20.45
C VAL A 148 -5.35 24.61 -20.11
N GLY A 149 -4.56 25.30 -20.94
CA GLY A 149 -4.16 26.69 -20.74
C GLY A 149 -2.91 26.86 -19.86
N VAL A 150 -2.07 25.81 -19.74
CA VAL A 150 -0.76 25.92 -19.10
C VAL A 150 0.28 26.27 -20.17
N PRO A 151 1.00 27.40 -20.04
CA PRO A 151 1.98 27.81 -21.03
C PRO A 151 3.20 26.87 -21.01
N THR A 152 3.79 26.64 -22.18
CA THR A 152 5.00 25.81 -22.32
C THR A 152 6.25 26.45 -21.72
N ASP A 153 6.23 27.77 -21.50
CA ASP A 153 7.31 28.52 -20.83
C ASP A 153 7.24 28.42 -19.30
N ASN A 154 6.32 27.62 -18.75
CA ASN A 154 6.24 27.39 -17.31
C ASN A 154 7.50 26.65 -16.81
N PRO A 155 8.15 27.08 -15.70
CA PRO A 155 9.38 26.48 -15.20
C PRO A 155 9.25 24.99 -14.86
N PHE A 156 8.06 24.53 -14.45
CA PHE A 156 7.81 23.11 -14.18
C PHE A 156 7.77 22.28 -15.46
N VAL A 157 7.17 22.84 -16.53
CA VAL A 157 7.11 22.20 -17.84
C VAL A 157 8.49 22.18 -18.48
N GLU A 158 9.26 23.27 -18.37
CA GLU A 158 10.62 23.33 -18.87
C GLU A 158 11.51 22.30 -18.19
N ARG A 159 11.46 22.19 -16.85
CA ARG A 159 12.19 21.18 -16.10
C ARG A 159 11.82 19.77 -16.53
N PHE A 160 10.53 19.50 -16.72
CA PHE A 160 10.04 18.21 -17.21
C PHE A 160 10.58 17.85 -18.60
N ILE A 161 10.69 18.83 -19.51
CA ILE A 161 11.33 18.63 -20.82
C ILE A 161 12.83 18.40 -20.65
N GLN A 162 13.49 19.13 -19.74
CA GLN A 162 14.92 19.00 -19.49
C GLN A 162 15.30 17.63 -18.95
N ASP A 163 14.45 17.00 -18.14
CA ASP A 163 14.62 15.66 -17.59
C ASP A 163 14.46 14.54 -18.65
N GLY A 164 14.05 14.89 -19.88
CA GLY A 164 13.95 13.96 -20.99
C GLY A 164 15.30 13.50 -21.53
N ALA A 165 15.31 12.30 -22.14
CA ALA A 165 16.51 11.76 -22.79
C ALA A 165 16.78 12.47 -24.12
N GLY A 166 17.97 13.06 -24.27
CA GLY A 166 18.42 13.68 -25.52
C GLY A 166 19.29 14.92 -25.32
N GLU A 167 20.12 15.26 -26.30
CA GLU A 167 21.01 16.42 -26.25
C GLU A 167 20.24 17.73 -26.49
N SER A 168 19.42 17.79 -27.55
CA SER A 168 18.61 18.96 -27.91
C SER A 168 17.19 18.94 -27.29
N LYS A 169 16.55 20.11 -27.22
CA LYS A 169 15.17 20.26 -26.72
C LYS A 169 14.18 19.44 -27.54
N GLU A 170 14.33 19.38 -28.86
CA GLU A 170 13.48 18.59 -29.75
C GLU A 170 13.64 17.09 -29.49
N HIS A 171 14.87 16.61 -29.29
CA HIS A 171 15.12 15.21 -28.95
C HIS A 171 14.46 14.83 -27.62
N ARG A 172 14.55 15.71 -26.61
CA ARG A 172 13.90 15.48 -25.31
C ARG A 172 12.38 15.48 -25.42
N LEU A 173 11.78 16.30 -26.28
CA LEU A 173 10.32 16.29 -26.50
C LEU A 173 9.82 14.97 -27.12
N VAL A 174 10.64 14.32 -27.94
CA VAL A 174 10.29 13.04 -28.58
C VAL A 174 10.49 11.85 -27.63
N SER A 175 11.23 12.04 -26.53
CA SER A 175 11.45 10.98 -25.56
C SER A 175 10.15 10.50 -24.89
N GLY A 176 10.12 9.21 -24.58
CA GLY A 176 8.99 8.58 -23.89
C GLY A 176 8.83 9.11 -22.48
N CYS A 177 7.58 9.26 -22.05
CA CYS A 177 7.22 9.66 -20.70
C CYS A 177 6.55 8.50 -19.98
N SER A 178 6.88 8.31 -18.72
CA SER A 178 6.16 7.41 -17.82
C SER A 178 4.94 8.09 -17.20
N LEU A 179 3.98 7.28 -16.78
CA LEU A 179 2.79 7.76 -16.06
C LEU A 179 3.17 8.53 -14.79
N GLN A 180 4.22 8.08 -14.08
CA GLN A 180 4.69 8.74 -12.86
C GLN A 180 5.22 10.15 -13.15
N GLU A 181 6.10 10.31 -14.14
CA GLU A 181 6.67 11.61 -14.48
C GLU A 181 5.58 12.62 -14.88
N PHE A 182 4.54 12.16 -15.60
CA PHE A 182 3.41 13.01 -15.93
C PHE A 182 2.59 13.41 -14.69
N THR A 183 2.40 12.47 -13.77
CA THR A 183 1.65 12.72 -12.53
C THR A 183 2.40 13.71 -11.62
N ASP A 184 3.71 13.53 -11.48
CA ASP A 184 4.56 14.42 -10.70
C ASP A 184 4.54 15.85 -11.25
N LEU A 185 4.53 16.01 -12.58
CA LEU A 185 4.39 17.31 -13.24
C LEU A 185 3.03 17.97 -12.93
N LEU A 186 1.93 17.22 -13.07
CA LEU A 186 0.60 17.75 -12.77
C LEU A 186 0.44 18.10 -11.29
N GLU A 187 0.98 17.28 -10.41
CA GLU A 187 0.99 17.55 -8.98
C GLU A 187 1.76 18.85 -8.67
N ALA A 188 2.96 19.03 -9.23
CA ALA A 188 3.72 20.26 -9.06
C ALA A 188 2.96 21.50 -9.55
N LEU A 189 2.30 21.39 -10.71
CA LEU A 189 1.50 22.48 -11.29
C LEU A 189 0.26 22.80 -10.44
N VAL A 190 -0.49 21.78 -10.01
CA VAL A 190 -1.70 21.95 -9.19
C VAL A 190 -1.35 22.48 -7.80
N LEU A 191 -0.28 21.99 -7.18
CA LEU A 191 0.18 22.51 -5.89
C LEU A 191 0.62 23.97 -6.02
N HIS A 192 1.32 24.34 -7.08
CA HIS A 192 1.72 25.72 -7.31
C HIS A 192 0.52 26.66 -7.51
N ASP A 193 -0.47 26.26 -8.32
CA ASP A 193 -1.69 27.04 -8.55
C ASP A 193 -2.52 27.21 -7.26
N ARG A 194 -2.64 26.13 -6.46
CA ARG A 194 -3.31 26.15 -5.16
C ARG A 194 -2.61 27.09 -4.17
N LEU A 195 -1.28 27.11 -4.15
CA LEU A 195 -0.51 28.06 -3.31
C LEU A 195 -0.72 29.52 -3.74
N GLN A 196 -1.02 29.76 -5.02
CA GLN A 196 -1.40 31.08 -5.54
C GLN A 196 -2.89 31.42 -5.32
N GLY A 197 -3.67 30.52 -4.70
CA GLY A 197 -5.09 30.73 -4.41
C GLY A 197 -6.05 30.35 -5.55
N ASN A 198 -5.54 29.75 -6.63
CA ASN A 198 -6.34 29.27 -7.74
C ASN A 198 -6.55 27.75 -7.62
N SER A 199 -7.80 27.31 -7.47
CA SER A 199 -8.15 25.87 -7.41
C SER A 199 -8.69 25.33 -8.74
N LYS A 200 -8.82 26.18 -9.76
CA LYS A 200 -9.52 25.86 -11.02
C LYS A 200 -8.67 25.04 -11.99
N LEU A 201 -7.35 24.96 -11.81
CA LEU A 201 -6.50 24.20 -12.73
C LEU A 201 -6.79 22.70 -12.68
N GLU A 202 -6.97 22.11 -11.50
CA GLU A 202 -7.26 20.68 -11.37
C GLU A 202 -8.60 20.31 -12.01
N GLU A 203 -9.64 21.13 -11.81
CA GLU A 203 -10.95 20.94 -12.46
C GLU A 203 -10.82 20.94 -13.98
N ARG A 204 -10.09 21.90 -14.56
CA ARG A 204 -9.84 21.96 -16.01
C ARG A 204 -9.05 20.76 -16.52
N ILE A 205 -8.08 20.27 -15.76
CA ILE A 205 -7.32 19.05 -16.10
C ILE A 205 -8.27 17.86 -16.14
N VAL A 206 -9.10 17.68 -15.10
CA VAL A 206 -10.06 16.57 -15.02
C VAL A 206 -11.07 16.63 -16.15
N ASP A 207 -11.62 17.80 -16.46
CA ASP A 207 -12.59 17.98 -17.53
C ASP A 207 -11.99 17.66 -18.89
N LYS A 208 -10.75 18.11 -19.16
CA LYS A 208 -10.05 17.75 -20.40
C LYS A 208 -9.72 16.27 -20.47
N LEU A 209 -9.25 15.66 -19.39
CA LEU A 209 -9.03 14.20 -19.34
C LEU A 209 -10.34 13.45 -19.62
N LYS A 210 -11.45 13.84 -19.00
CA LYS A 210 -12.79 13.29 -19.25
C LYS A 210 -13.19 13.41 -20.71
N GLU A 211 -12.96 14.56 -21.34
CA GLU A 211 -13.28 14.78 -22.76
C GLU A 211 -12.50 13.81 -23.65
N PHE A 212 -11.18 13.73 -23.51
CA PHE A 212 -10.31 12.82 -24.29
C PHE A 212 -10.67 11.35 -24.09
N VAL A 213 -11.08 11.03 -22.87
CA VAL A 213 -11.44 9.68 -22.47
C VAL A 213 -12.83 9.30 -23.01
N ARG A 214 -13.79 10.23 -23.01
CA ARG A 214 -15.17 10.03 -23.51
C ARG A 214 -15.27 10.10 -25.04
N SER A 215 -14.37 10.83 -25.71
CA SER A 215 -14.47 11.07 -27.16
C SER A 215 -14.28 9.82 -28.03
N GLU A 216 -13.86 8.69 -27.47
CA GLU A 216 -13.84 7.41 -28.18
C GLU A 216 -14.33 6.27 -27.26
N VAL A 217 -15.27 5.48 -27.79
CA VAL A 217 -16.21 4.48 -27.22
C VAL A 217 -15.68 3.43 -26.19
N CYS A 218 -14.42 3.46 -25.75
CA CYS A 218 -13.87 2.40 -24.87
C CYS A 218 -14.04 2.63 -23.35
N PHE A 219 -14.66 3.71 -22.89
CA PHE A 219 -14.61 4.10 -21.47
C PHE A 219 -15.74 3.65 -20.54
N ASN A 220 -16.67 2.81 -21.01
CA ASN A 220 -17.69 2.23 -20.11
C ASN A 220 -17.14 1.13 -19.19
N VAL A 221 -15.85 0.79 -19.27
CA VAL A 221 -15.26 -0.33 -18.53
C VAL A 221 -14.76 0.06 -17.14
N VAL A 222 -14.22 1.27 -16.96
CA VAL A 222 -13.56 1.65 -15.69
C VAL A 222 -14.50 2.37 -14.73
N PHE A 223 -15.47 3.15 -15.23
CA PHE A 223 -16.39 3.90 -14.37
C PHE A 223 -17.56 3.08 -13.82
N ASN A 224 -17.98 2.02 -14.51
CA ASN A 224 -19.04 1.14 -14.02
C ASN A 224 -18.58 0.22 -12.87
N ILE A 225 -17.27 0.11 -12.62
CA ILE A 225 -16.73 -0.68 -11.50
C ILE A 225 -16.99 0.00 -10.14
N ALA A 226 -17.20 1.32 -10.12
CA ALA A 226 -17.36 2.06 -8.87
C ALA A 226 -18.83 2.29 -8.44
N GLN A 227 -19.82 2.07 -9.33
CA GLN A 227 -21.18 2.55 -9.07
C GLN A 227 -22.30 1.50 -9.12
N GLU A 228 -22.10 0.31 -9.68
CA GLU A 228 -23.14 -0.73 -9.65
C GLU A 228 -22.56 -2.11 -9.30
N ASN A 229 -22.84 -2.52 -8.06
CA ASN A 229 -22.90 -3.92 -7.67
C ASN A 229 -23.91 -4.62 -8.61
N ASP A 230 -23.42 -5.32 -9.64
CA ASP A 230 -23.96 -6.60 -10.18
C ASP A 230 -23.66 -6.90 -11.67
N LEU A 231 -22.92 -6.09 -12.42
CA LEU A 231 -22.68 -6.33 -13.86
C LEU A 231 -21.27 -6.80 -14.24
N TRP A 232 -20.74 -7.82 -13.55
CA TRP A 232 -19.33 -8.22 -13.67
C TRP A 232 -18.91 -9.05 -14.90
N LEU A 233 -19.69 -9.16 -15.99
CA LEU A 233 -19.29 -10.03 -17.12
C LEU A 233 -19.71 -9.58 -18.53
N ARG A 234 -19.82 -8.28 -18.81
CA ARG A 234 -19.67 -7.83 -20.21
C ARG A 234 -18.18 -7.61 -20.51
N SER A 235 -17.52 -8.73 -20.78
CA SER A 235 -16.22 -8.82 -21.45
C SER A 235 -16.24 -8.00 -22.75
N THR A 236 -15.93 -6.71 -22.66
CA THR A 236 -15.35 -6.01 -23.80
C THR A 236 -13.97 -6.63 -23.98
N THR A 237 -13.81 -7.33 -25.10
CA THR A 237 -12.59 -8.04 -25.43
C THR A 237 -11.47 -7.03 -25.59
N PHE A 238 -10.70 -6.82 -24.52
CA PHE A 238 -9.44 -6.10 -24.58
C PHE A 238 -8.56 -6.79 -25.63
N ARG A 239 -8.48 -6.21 -26.83
CA ARG A 239 -7.60 -6.65 -27.90
C ARG A 239 -6.32 -5.86 -27.80
N LEU A 240 -5.31 -6.45 -27.18
CA LEU A 240 -3.93 -6.02 -27.39
C LEU A 240 -3.63 -6.11 -28.89
N SER A 241 -3.24 -4.99 -29.47
CA SER A 241 -2.86 -4.86 -30.89
C SER A 241 -1.59 -5.66 -31.22
N ASN A 242 -0.75 -5.96 -30.22
CA ASN A 242 0.44 -6.78 -30.39
C ASN A 242 0.11 -8.29 -30.28
N PRO A 243 0.20 -9.06 -31.38
CA PRO A 243 -0.13 -10.49 -31.38
C PRO A 243 0.81 -11.32 -30.50
N PHE A 244 2.08 -10.94 -30.35
CA PHE A 244 3.07 -11.66 -29.56
C PHE A 244 2.80 -11.59 -28.05
N VAL A 245 2.28 -10.45 -27.57
CA VAL A 245 1.94 -10.25 -26.16
C VAL A 245 0.52 -10.74 -25.86
N SER A 246 -0.37 -10.68 -26.85
CA SER A 246 -1.79 -11.02 -26.67
C SER A 246 -2.03 -12.44 -26.16
N GLY A 247 -1.23 -13.42 -26.60
CA GLY A 247 -1.35 -14.81 -26.14
C GLY A 247 -0.97 -14.97 -24.67
N ALA A 248 0.21 -14.45 -24.30
CA ALA A 248 0.68 -14.48 -22.91
C ALA A 248 -0.24 -13.69 -21.97
N ALA A 249 -0.69 -12.51 -22.38
CA ALA A 249 -1.60 -11.68 -21.61
C ALA A 249 -2.99 -12.32 -21.43
N LYS A 250 -3.52 -13.01 -22.46
CA LYS A 250 -4.77 -13.78 -22.33
C LYS A 250 -4.63 -14.97 -21.38
N SER A 251 -3.51 -15.68 -21.45
CA SER A 251 -3.21 -16.77 -20.53
C SER A 251 -3.09 -16.27 -19.09
N LEU A 252 -2.38 -15.16 -18.87
CA LEU A 252 -2.25 -14.55 -17.55
C LEU A 252 -3.59 -14.00 -17.04
N SER A 253 -4.40 -13.39 -17.91
CA SER A 253 -5.72 -12.88 -17.55
C SER A 253 -6.69 -14.01 -17.19
N SER A 254 -6.69 -15.11 -17.94
CA SER A 254 -7.50 -16.28 -17.63
C SER A 254 -7.05 -16.93 -16.32
N GLU A 255 -5.75 -17.00 -16.05
CA GLU A 255 -5.23 -17.51 -14.79
C GLU A 255 -5.53 -16.58 -13.61
N LEU A 256 -5.35 -15.28 -13.78
CA LEU A 256 -5.67 -14.27 -12.77
C LEU A 256 -7.15 -14.25 -12.44
N SER A 257 -8.03 -14.33 -13.44
CA SER A 257 -9.48 -14.38 -13.23
C SER A 257 -9.91 -15.63 -12.47
N LYS A 258 -9.22 -16.78 -12.62
CA LYS A 258 -9.46 -17.96 -11.78
C LYS A 258 -9.16 -17.66 -10.31
N TYR A 259 -8.01 -17.07 -10.00
CA TYR A 259 -7.64 -16.72 -8.62
C TYR A 259 -8.57 -15.66 -8.02
N ILE A 260 -8.94 -14.63 -8.80
CA ILE A 260 -9.89 -13.60 -8.35
C ILE A 260 -11.25 -14.24 -8.03
N LYS A 261 -11.71 -15.17 -8.87
CA LYS A 261 -12.98 -15.85 -8.65
C LYS A 261 -12.93 -16.74 -7.41
N GLN A 262 -11.83 -17.45 -7.18
CA GLN A 262 -11.59 -18.22 -5.96
C GLN A 262 -11.58 -17.33 -4.70
N ASP A 263 -10.91 -16.18 -4.74
CA ASP A 263 -10.88 -15.22 -3.63
C ASP A 263 -12.30 -14.68 -3.32
N ILE A 264 -13.08 -14.35 -4.35
CA ILE A 264 -14.46 -13.87 -4.20
C ILE A 264 -15.36 -14.96 -3.62
N ASP A 265 -15.25 -16.19 -4.13
CA ASP A 265 -16.07 -17.30 -3.66
C ASP A 265 -15.70 -17.69 -2.21
N ALA A 266 -14.41 -17.59 -1.84
CA ALA A 266 -13.96 -17.77 -0.47
C ALA A 266 -14.50 -16.68 0.49
N ALA A 267 -14.51 -15.41 0.05
CA ALA A 267 -15.09 -14.31 0.82
C ALA A 267 -16.59 -14.51 1.04
N LYS A 268 -17.35 -14.86 0.00
CA LYS A 268 -18.78 -15.19 0.12
C LYS A 268 -19.04 -16.33 1.09
N LEU A 269 -18.21 -17.36 1.06
CA LEU A 269 -18.34 -18.51 1.95
C LEU A 269 -18.08 -18.11 3.41
N GLN A 270 -17.11 -17.21 3.64
CA GLN A 270 -16.87 -16.63 4.97
C GLN A 270 -18.07 -15.81 5.46
N ASP A 271 -18.62 -14.92 4.63
CA ASP A 271 -19.78 -14.09 4.99
C ASP A 271 -20.99 -14.97 5.38
N LEU A 272 -21.28 -16.01 4.58
CA LEU A 272 -22.34 -16.98 4.88
C LEU A 272 -22.11 -17.72 6.20
N GLN A 273 -20.85 -18.06 6.53
CA GLN A 273 -20.52 -18.71 7.81
C GLN A 273 -20.71 -17.77 9.00
N GLU A 274 -20.35 -16.50 8.87
CA GLU A 274 -20.53 -15.49 9.92
C GLU A 274 -22.01 -15.25 10.22
N ASP A 275 -22.86 -15.16 9.19
CA ASP A 275 -24.31 -15.03 9.34
C ASP A 275 -24.96 -16.27 9.97
N LEU A 276 -24.47 -17.45 9.61
CA LEU A 276 -24.92 -18.72 10.19
C LEU A 276 -24.56 -18.79 11.68
N GLU A 277 -23.33 -18.43 12.05
CA GLU A 277 -22.89 -18.38 13.46
C GLU A 277 -23.71 -17.36 14.27
N ARG A 278 -23.96 -16.18 13.70
CA ARG A 278 -24.82 -15.15 14.31
C ARG A 278 -26.22 -15.69 14.59
N ASN A 279 -26.83 -16.38 13.62
CA ASN A 279 -28.16 -16.95 13.76
C ASN A 279 -28.22 -18.09 14.78
N TYR A 280 -27.20 -18.95 14.86
CA TYR A 280 -27.10 -19.93 15.95
C TYR A 280 -27.05 -19.28 17.33
N ARG A 281 -26.24 -18.22 17.50
CA ARG A 281 -26.16 -17.48 18.78
C ARG A 281 -27.52 -16.88 19.18
N LEU A 282 -28.30 -16.36 18.22
CA LEU A 282 -29.64 -15.83 18.48
C LEU A 282 -30.63 -16.93 18.86
N ARG A 283 -30.62 -18.06 18.12
CA ARG A 283 -31.43 -19.23 18.43
C ARG A 283 -31.15 -19.75 19.83
N ASP A 284 -29.88 -19.86 20.21
CA ASP A 284 -29.48 -20.42 21.50
C ASP A 284 -29.87 -19.49 22.65
N LYS A 285 -29.80 -18.16 22.48
CA LYS A 285 -30.35 -17.19 23.44
C LYS A 285 -31.86 -17.37 23.62
N LEU A 286 -32.62 -17.54 22.55
CA LEU A 286 -34.07 -17.76 22.62
C LEU A 286 -34.41 -19.11 23.27
N LYS A 287 -33.64 -20.17 22.98
CA LYS A 287 -33.77 -21.48 23.64
C LYS A 287 -33.42 -21.43 25.13
N GLN A 288 -32.44 -20.61 25.53
CA GLN A 288 -32.14 -20.39 26.95
C GLN A 288 -33.30 -19.66 27.64
N LEU A 289 -33.84 -18.61 27.01
CA LEU A 289 -35.02 -17.91 27.52
C LEU A 289 -36.23 -18.85 27.65
N SER A 290 -36.45 -19.74 26.68
CA SER A 290 -37.55 -20.72 26.72
C SER A 290 -37.44 -21.73 27.86
N ARG A 291 -36.22 -21.99 28.36
CA ARG A 291 -35.98 -22.84 29.54
C ARG A 291 -36.32 -22.09 30.84
N SER A 292 -36.06 -20.78 30.88
CA SER A 292 -36.32 -19.96 32.07
C SER A 292 -37.78 -19.50 32.19
N ARG A 293 -38.46 -19.25 31.06
CA ARG A 293 -39.83 -18.76 31.01
C ARG A 293 -40.53 -19.19 29.72
N ARG A 294 -41.87 -19.14 29.73
CA ARG A 294 -42.66 -19.28 28.51
C ARG A 294 -42.34 -18.12 27.55
N LEU A 295 -42.05 -18.46 26.30
CA LEU A 295 -41.81 -17.47 25.23
C LEU A 295 -43.10 -16.74 24.89
N SER A 296 -42.99 -15.44 24.62
CA SER A 296 -44.05 -14.65 24.00
C SER A 296 -44.31 -15.13 22.57
N GLU A 297 -45.51 -14.92 22.04
CA GLU A 297 -45.86 -15.26 20.66
C GLU A 297 -44.90 -14.62 19.65
N ALA A 298 -44.48 -13.38 19.90
CA ALA A 298 -43.48 -12.69 19.07
C ALA A 298 -42.10 -13.38 19.12
N GLU A 299 -41.71 -13.93 20.26
CA GLU A 299 -40.44 -14.65 20.44
C GLU A 299 -40.48 -16.02 19.77
N THR A 300 -41.63 -16.71 19.84
CA THR A 300 -41.86 -17.96 19.11
C THR A 300 -41.80 -17.75 17.60
N ARG A 301 -42.42 -16.68 17.07
CA ARG A 301 -42.32 -16.33 15.65
C ARG A 301 -40.88 -16.01 15.24
N ARG A 302 -40.13 -15.25 16.05
CA ARG A 302 -38.70 -14.97 15.80
C ARG A 302 -37.86 -16.25 15.80
N LEU A 303 -38.10 -17.16 16.73
CA LEU A 303 -37.39 -18.44 16.79
C LEU A 303 -37.63 -19.29 15.53
N ASN A 304 -38.88 -19.35 15.06
CA ASN A 304 -39.23 -20.05 13.82
C ASN A 304 -38.55 -19.41 12.60
N ASN A 305 -38.56 -18.09 12.49
CA ASN A 305 -37.88 -17.37 11.41
C ASN A 305 -36.37 -17.63 11.41
N ILE A 306 -35.73 -17.57 12.59
CA ILE A 306 -34.29 -17.86 12.72
C ILE A 306 -33.99 -19.31 12.32
N ASN A 307 -34.84 -20.27 12.69
CA ASN A 307 -34.65 -21.66 12.27
C ASN A 307 -34.76 -21.84 10.75
N SER A 308 -35.73 -21.19 10.09
CA SER A 308 -35.82 -21.22 8.63
C SER A 308 -34.65 -20.53 7.95
N GLU A 309 -34.13 -19.44 8.54
CA GLU A 309 -32.97 -18.73 8.02
C GLU A 309 -31.69 -19.57 8.12
N ILE A 310 -31.50 -20.27 9.24
CA ILE A 310 -30.41 -21.24 9.41
C ILE A 310 -30.48 -22.33 8.34
N GLU A 311 -31.64 -22.91 8.10
CA GLU A 311 -31.82 -23.98 7.09
C GLU A 311 -31.45 -23.50 5.69
N MET A 312 -31.90 -22.30 5.30
CA MET A 312 -31.52 -21.68 4.02
C MET A 312 -30.02 -21.41 3.93
N LEU A 313 -29.40 -20.88 4.98
CA LEU A 313 -27.96 -20.60 5.01
C LEU A 313 -27.12 -21.89 4.96
N GLU A 314 -27.55 -22.95 5.65
CA GLU A 314 -26.90 -24.26 5.58
C GLU A 314 -26.96 -24.86 4.16
N GLU A 315 -28.11 -24.73 3.47
CA GLU A 315 -28.27 -25.15 2.08
C GLU A 315 -27.32 -24.37 1.15
N GLU A 316 -27.24 -23.05 1.31
CA GLU A 316 -26.39 -22.19 0.47
C GLU A 316 -24.90 -22.45 0.71
N VAL A 317 -24.48 -22.61 1.97
CA VAL A 317 -23.11 -23.05 2.30
C VAL A 317 -22.81 -24.42 1.69
N GLY A 318 -23.77 -25.34 1.71
CA GLY A 318 -23.65 -26.65 1.07
C GLY A 318 -23.42 -26.55 -0.43
N LYS A 319 -24.20 -25.71 -1.12
CA LYS A 319 -24.03 -25.44 -2.56
C LYS A 319 -22.66 -24.85 -2.87
N GLN A 320 -22.22 -23.84 -2.13
CA GLN A 320 -20.93 -23.18 -2.35
C GLN A 320 -19.73 -24.10 -2.06
N LYS A 321 -19.83 -24.99 -1.05
CA LYS A 321 -18.81 -26.02 -0.81
C LYS A 321 -18.77 -27.04 -1.93
N HIS A 322 -19.92 -27.45 -2.45
CA HIS A 322 -19.98 -28.40 -3.55
C HIS A 322 -19.36 -27.84 -4.83
N THR A 323 -19.68 -26.59 -5.19
CA THR A 323 -19.07 -25.90 -6.36
C THR A 323 -17.57 -25.70 -6.18
N SER A 324 -17.12 -25.29 -4.98
CA SER A 324 -15.69 -25.15 -4.65
C SER A 324 -14.93 -26.47 -4.79
N ASN A 325 -15.48 -27.58 -4.26
CA ASN A 325 -14.88 -28.90 -4.39
C ASN A 325 -14.79 -29.34 -5.86
N LEU A 326 -15.83 -29.09 -6.66
CA LEU A 326 -15.86 -29.45 -8.09
C LEU A 326 -14.79 -28.69 -8.89
N LEU A 327 -14.55 -27.43 -8.55
CA LEU A 327 -13.48 -26.60 -9.13
C LEU A 327 -12.07 -27.02 -8.68
N TRP A 328 -11.94 -27.65 -7.51
CA TRP A 328 -10.65 -28.15 -7.02
C TRP A 328 -10.21 -29.45 -7.72
N PHE A 329 -11.16 -30.24 -8.23
CA PHE A 329 -10.90 -31.48 -8.97
C PHE A 329 -10.74 -31.30 -10.49
N MET A 330 -10.96 -30.10 -11.03
CA MET A 330 -10.80 -29.76 -12.46
C MET A 330 -9.49 -29.01 -12.75
#